data_AF-A0A935HD99-F1
#
_entry.id   AF-A0A935HD99-F1
#
_cell.length_a   1.000
_cell.length_b   1.000
_cell.length_c   1.000
_cell.angle_alpha   90.00
_cell.angle_beta   90.00
_cell.angle_gamma   90.00
#
_symmetry.space_group_name_H-M   'P 1'
#
loop_
_entity.id
_entity.type
_entity.pdbx_description
1 polymer ?
#
loop_
_entity_poly.entity_id
_entity_poly.type
_entity_poly.pdbx_seq_one_letter_code
_entity_poly.pdbx_strand_id
1 'polypeptide(L)'
;MQQMAMAEIMLKMDYQNGKLKEERTAITKRGSVDKLFYQSLTDGRFNLYDNLINVPKISAIPLVSPVSYSGLIAYKFKTISIVKKGNHNQITIRFRPGTISNATLTGELVIDDSAWIVLEARYALPKYHLPVFDFFEVYQQYEWVDDAAWMVSKKFYLLF
;
A
#
# COMPACT_ATOMS: atom_id res chain seq x y z
N MET A 1 9.08 -30.19 7.80
CA MET A 1 8.23 -29.02 7.49
C MET A 1 9.16 -27.82 7.32
N GLN A 2 9.25 -27.24 6.13
CA GLN A 2 10.07 -26.06 5.88
C GLN A 2 9.36 -24.85 6.51
N GLN A 3 9.98 -24.22 7.50
CA GLN A 3 9.39 -23.07 8.20
C GLN A 3 9.45 -21.86 7.25
N MET A 4 8.30 -21.30 6.87
CA MET A 4 8.23 -20.11 6.02
C MET A 4 8.92 -18.92 6.73
N ALA A 5 9.74 -18.17 6.00
CA ALA A 5 10.40 -16.97 6.50
C ALA A 5 9.48 -15.77 6.32
N MET A 6 9.18 -15.04 7.38
CA MET A 6 8.29 -13.87 7.35
C MET A 6 9.00 -12.68 7.99
N ALA A 7 8.82 -11.50 7.38
CA ALA A 7 9.19 -10.24 8.00
C ALA A 7 8.01 -9.26 8.02
N GLU A 8 7.93 -8.55 9.13
CA GLU A 8 6.95 -7.52 9.40
C GLU A 8 7.72 -6.23 9.72
N ILE A 9 7.50 -5.18 8.94
CA ILE A 9 8.27 -3.93 9.06
C ILE A 9 7.31 -2.77 9.24
N MET A 10 7.43 -2.07 10.37
CA MET A 10 6.72 -0.83 10.66
C MET A 10 7.62 0.37 10.43
N LEU A 11 7.13 1.32 9.63
CA LEU A 11 7.86 2.51 9.22
C LEU A 11 7.04 3.77 9.49
N LYS A 12 7.70 4.78 10.04
CA LYS A 12 7.28 6.18 9.99
C LYS A 12 8.07 6.88 8.90
N MET A 13 7.39 7.65 8.05
CA MET A 13 8.04 8.41 6.98
C MET A 13 7.72 9.90 7.13
N ASP A 14 8.77 10.72 7.16
CA ASP A 14 8.64 12.17 7.06
C ASP A 14 9.12 12.61 5.67
N TYR A 15 8.34 13.44 4.98
CA TYR A 15 8.69 14.00 3.68
C TYR A 15 8.75 15.51 3.77
N GLN A 16 9.94 16.09 3.57
CA GLN A 16 10.14 17.53 3.59
C GLN A 16 11.10 17.94 2.48
N ASN A 17 10.65 18.85 1.60
CA ASN A 17 11.48 19.50 0.58
C ASN A 17 12.28 18.52 -0.31
N GLY A 18 11.63 17.46 -0.79
CA GLY A 18 12.25 16.41 -1.62
C GLY A 18 13.15 15.42 -0.86
N LYS A 19 13.34 15.62 0.45
CA LYS A 19 14.09 14.69 1.31
C LYS A 19 13.11 13.78 2.04
N LEU A 20 13.36 12.48 1.93
CA LEU A 20 12.61 11.44 2.60
C LEU A 20 13.41 10.96 3.82
N LYS A 21 12.81 11.03 5.01
CA LYS A 21 13.36 10.46 6.23
C LYS A 21 12.52 9.27 6.63
N GLU A 22 13.14 8.10 6.72
CA GLU A 22 12.50 6.88 7.20
C GLU A 22 12.96 6.60 8.63
N GLU A 23 12.01 6.38 9.54
CA GLU A 23 12.27 5.91 10.89
C GLU A 23 11.58 4.56 11.11
N ARG A 24 12.35 3.55 11.54
CA ARG A 24 11.85 2.19 11.79
C ARG A 24 11.47 2.05 13.24
N THR A 25 10.18 1.88 13.48
CA THR A 25 9.67 1.79 14.85
C THR A 25 9.62 0.33 15.35
N ALA A 26 9.41 -0.64 14.45
CA ALA A 26 9.42 -2.06 14.81
C ALA A 26 9.76 -2.98 13.63
N ILE A 27 10.47 -4.08 13.91
CA ILE A 27 10.77 -5.15 12.95
C ILE A 27 10.55 -6.49 13.65
N THR A 28 9.64 -7.31 13.14
CA THR A 28 9.43 -8.69 13.60
C THR A 28 9.87 -9.66 12.51
N LYS A 29 10.71 -10.63 12.86
CA LYS A 29 11.25 -11.65 11.96
C LYS A 29 10.87 -13.03 12.48
N ARG A 30 10.40 -13.92 11.60
CA ARG A 30 10.11 -15.33 11.94
C ARG A 30 10.73 -16.24 10.88
N GLY A 31 11.51 -17.24 11.28
CA GLY A 31 12.23 -18.16 10.38
C GLY A 31 13.62 -17.67 9.93
N SER A 32 14.27 -18.41 9.01
CA SER A 32 15.56 -17.99 8.42
C SER A 32 15.29 -16.90 7.38
N VAL A 33 15.41 -15.65 7.85
CA VAL A 33 15.21 -14.43 7.07
C VAL A 33 16.47 -14.00 6.31
N ASP A 34 17.48 -14.87 6.21
CA ASP A 34 18.75 -14.58 5.52
C ASP A 34 18.53 -14.29 4.03
N LYS A 35 17.42 -14.77 3.45
CA LYS A 35 16.99 -14.45 2.07
C LYS A 35 16.11 -13.20 1.96
N LEU A 36 15.59 -12.66 3.06
CA LEU A 36 14.84 -11.41 3.07
C LEU A 36 15.83 -10.23 3.09
N PHE A 37 16.59 -10.09 2.00
CA PHE A 37 17.65 -9.08 1.80
C PHE A 37 17.13 -7.64 1.63
N TYR A 38 15.94 -7.31 2.12
CA TYR A 38 15.41 -5.94 2.03
C TYR A 38 15.54 -5.22 3.36
N GLN A 39 16.75 -4.72 3.59
CA GLN A 39 17.11 -3.90 4.75
C GLN A 39 16.72 -2.43 4.59
N SER A 40 16.10 -2.03 3.47
CA SER A 40 15.61 -0.67 3.17
C SER A 40 14.52 -0.74 2.12
N LEU A 41 13.34 -0.17 2.38
CA LEU A 41 12.30 0.04 1.35
C LEU A 41 12.48 1.38 0.62
N THR A 42 13.64 2.01 0.83
CA THR A 42 13.99 3.41 0.53
C THR A 42 14.11 3.78 -0.96
N ASP A 43 13.76 2.87 -1.89
CA ASP A 43 13.69 3.19 -3.33
C ASP A 43 12.29 3.00 -3.93
N GLY A 44 11.28 2.64 -3.13
CA GLY A 44 9.92 2.42 -3.62
C GLY A 44 8.92 3.43 -3.08
N ARG A 45 8.47 4.37 -3.91
CA ARG A 45 7.40 5.30 -3.54
C ARG A 45 6.04 4.63 -3.69
N PHE A 46 5.55 4.06 -2.59
CA PHE A 46 4.18 3.55 -2.48
C PHE A 46 3.20 4.71 -2.27
N ASN A 47 2.82 5.37 -3.36
CA ASN A 47 1.81 6.43 -3.37
C ASN A 47 0.65 6.03 -4.29
N LEU A 48 -0.53 5.80 -3.70
CA LEU A 48 -1.73 5.49 -4.48
C LEU A 48 -2.17 6.68 -5.33
N TYR A 49 -1.88 7.91 -4.95
CA TYR A 49 -2.28 9.09 -5.73
C TYR A 49 -1.46 9.27 -7.02
N ASP A 50 -0.34 8.55 -7.18
CA ASP A 50 0.38 8.51 -8.44
C ASP A 50 -0.37 7.59 -9.42
N ASN A 51 -0.39 7.93 -10.72
CA ASN A 51 -1.06 7.10 -11.72
C ASN A 51 -0.48 5.67 -11.79
N LEU A 52 0.85 5.58 -11.64
CA LEU A 52 1.60 4.34 -11.61
C LEU A 52 2.44 4.29 -10.33
N ILE A 53 2.38 3.17 -9.64
CA ILE A 53 3.23 2.85 -8.50
C ILE A 53 4.49 2.19 -9.04
N ASN A 54 5.60 2.93 -9.00
CA ASN A 54 6.89 2.45 -9.47
C ASN A 54 7.77 2.01 -8.29
N VAL A 55 7.98 0.70 -8.18
CA VAL A 55 8.73 0.08 -7.07
C VAL A 55 9.69 -0.98 -7.63
N PRO A 56 10.71 -0.60 -8.42
CA PRO A 56 11.50 -1.54 -9.25
C PRO A 56 12.30 -2.58 -8.45
N LYS A 57 12.60 -2.30 -7.17
CA LYS A 57 13.22 -3.27 -6.26
C LYS A 57 12.25 -4.38 -5.83
N ILE A 58 10.95 -4.18 -5.98
CA ILE A 58 9.91 -5.07 -5.44
C ILE A 58 9.07 -5.66 -6.57
N SER A 59 8.72 -4.84 -7.57
CA SER A 59 7.94 -5.22 -8.73
C SER A 59 8.77 -5.10 -10.00
N ALA A 60 8.71 -6.09 -10.89
CA ALA A 60 9.39 -6.07 -12.18
C ALA A 60 8.84 -5.00 -13.14
N ILE A 61 7.60 -4.54 -12.91
CA ILE A 61 6.95 -3.50 -13.71
C ILE A 61 6.26 -2.44 -12.84
N PRO A 62 6.01 -1.22 -13.35
CA PRO A 62 5.11 -0.27 -12.72
C PRO A 62 3.68 -0.83 -12.63
N LEU A 63 2.99 -0.55 -11.52
CA LEU A 63 1.63 -1.04 -11.27
C LEU A 63 0.64 0.12 -11.36
N VAL A 64 -0.49 -0.08 -12.01
CA VAL A 64 -1.58 0.91 -12.08
C VAL A 64 -2.12 1.14 -10.68
N SER A 65 -2.39 2.39 -10.31
CA SER A 65 -3.07 2.67 -9.05
C SER A 65 -4.59 2.49 -9.18
N PRO A 66 -5.27 1.90 -8.18
CA PRO A 66 -6.74 1.81 -8.15
C PRO A 66 -7.43 3.18 -8.05
N VAL A 67 -6.75 4.24 -7.59
CA VAL A 67 -7.31 5.60 -7.52
C VAL A 67 -6.85 6.50 -8.68
N SER A 68 -6.08 5.95 -9.64
CA SER A 68 -5.72 6.66 -10.87
C SER A 68 -6.91 6.79 -11.81
N TYR A 69 -6.81 7.67 -12.80
CA TYR A 69 -7.80 7.78 -13.88
C TYR A 69 -8.00 6.44 -14.62
N SER A 70 -6.90 5.77 -14.97
CA SER A 70 -6.92 4.42 -15.56
C SER A 70 -7.41 3.33 -14.59
N GLY A 71 -7.41 3.60 -13.29
CA GLY A 71 -7.87 2.69 -12.24
C GLY A 71 -9.34 2.33 -12.40
N LEU A 72 -10.17 3.28 -12.83
CA LEU A 72 -11.61 3.06 -13.02
C LEU A 72 -11.91 1.92 -14.00
N ILE A 73 -11.10 1.75 -15.04
CA ILE A 73 -11.24 0.69 -16.04
C ILE A 73 -10.40 -0.56 -15.71
N ALA A 74 -9.28 -0.37 -15.01
CA ALA A 74 -8.35 -1.45 -14.70
C ALA A 74 -8.84 -2.34 -13.54
N TYR A 75 -9.78 -1.86 -12.73
CA TYR A 75 -10.23 -2.55 -11.52
C TYR A 75 -11.75 -2.75 -11.49
N LYS A 76 -12.17 -3.79 -10.78
CA LYS A 76 -13.54 -3.96 -10.33
C LYS A 76 -13.65 -3.52 -8.88
N PHE A 77 -14.58 -2.61 -8.60
CA PHE A 77 -14.82 -2.08 -7.27
C PHE A 77 -16.08 -2.68 -6.67
N LYS A 78 -16.05 -2.94 -5.36
CA LYS A 78 -17.20 -3.39 -4.59
C LYS A 78 -17.20 -2.70 -3.23
N THR A 79 -18.28 -2.02 -2.89
CA THR A 79 -18.51 -1.52 -1.53
C THR A 79 -18.71 -2.70 -0.58
N ILE A 80 -17.91 -2.73 0.48
CA ILE A 80 -17.92 -3.78 1.51
C ILE A 80 -18.70 -3.35 2.74
N SER A 81 -18.50 -2.10 3.17
CA SER A 81 -19.17 -1.54 4.34
C SER A 81 -19.25 -0.03 4.26
N ILE A 82 -20.23 0.52 4.98
CA ILE A 82 -20.39 1.96 5.21
C ILE A 82 -20.56 2.13 6.72
N VAL A 83 -19.72 2.97 7.32
CA VAL A 83 -19.73 3.24 8.76
C VAL A 83 -19.90 4.74 8.98
N LYS A 84 -20.95 5.13 9.70
CA LYS A 84 -21.16 6.55 10.05
C LYS A 84 -20.16 7.00 11.11
N LYS A 85 -19.47 8.11 10.85
CA LYS A 85 -18.53 8.76 11.77
C LYS A 85 -18.92 10.23 11.91
N GLY A 86 -19.63 10.56 13.00
CA GLY A 86 -20.15 11.92 13.18
C GLY A 86 -21.10 12.32 12.04
N ASN A 87 -20.70 13.35 11.28
CA ASN A 87 -21.49 13.91 10.17
C ASN A 87 -21.13 13.35 8.78
N HIS A 88 -20.15 12.46 8.70
CA HIS A 88 -19.67 11.89 7.44
C HIS A 88 -19.67 10.35 7.52
N ASN A 89 -19.54 9.68 6.38
CA ASN A 89 -19.43 8.23 6.33
C ASN A 89 -18.05 7.80 5.84
N GLN A 90 -17.54 6.75 6.47
CA GLN A 90 -16.39 6.01 6.00
C GLN A 90 -16.86 4.81 5.18
N ILE A 91 -16.41 4.72 3.94
CA ILE A 91 -16.81 3.68 3.00
C ILE A 91 -15.61 2.76 2.75
N THR A 92 -15.77 1.48 3.03
CA THR A 92 -14.77 0.47 2.67
C THR A 92 -15.07 -0.06 1.27
N ILE A 93 -14.14 0.13 0.35
CA ILE A 93 -14.23 -0.31 -1.04
C ILE A 93 -13.14 -1.35 -1.29
N ARG A 94 -13.56 -2.54 -1.69
CA ARG A 94 -12.65 -3.56 -2.21
C ARG A 94 -12.41 -3.36 -3.68
N PHE A 95 -11.16 -3.46 -4.11
CA PHE A 95 -10.77 -3.43 -5.51
C PHE A 95 -10.00 -4.71 -5.88
N ARG A 96 -10.23 -5.19 -7.10
CA ARG A 96 -9.56 -6.36 -7.67
C ARG A 96 -9.26 -6.12 -9.16
N PRO A 97 -8.24 -6.79 -9.73
CA PRO A 97 -7.94 -6.71 -11.14
C PRO A 97 -9.18 -6.95 -12.00
N GLY A 98 -9.40 -6.05 -12.96
CA GLY A 98 -10.33 -6.26 -14.07
C GLY A 98 -9.73 -7.17 -15.13
N THR A 99 -10.37 -7.24 -16.29
CA THR A 99 -9.91 -8.06 -17.42
C THR A 99 -8.87 -7.36 -18.30
N ILE A 100 -8.70 -6.04 -18.14
CA ILE A 100 -7.97 -5.19 -19.09
C ILE A 100 -6.46 -5.09 -18.75
N SER A 101 -6.07 -5.24 -17.49
CA SER A 101 -4.68 -5.02 -17.06
C SER A 101 -4.20 -6.06 -16.06
N ASN A 102 -3.01 -6.61 -16.34
CA ASN A 102 -2.24 -7.48 -15.45
C ASN A 102 -1.27 -6.69 -14.54
N ALA A 103 -1.12 -5.38 -14.73
CA ALA A 103 -0.26 -4.52 -13.92
C ALA A 103 -1.07 -3.91 -12.78
N THR A 104 -1.80 -4.73 -12.03
CA THR A 104 -2.81 -4.27 -11.08
C THR A 104 -2.59 -4.84 -9.68
N LEU A 105 -3.34 -4.32 -8.72
CA LEU A 105 -3.25 -4.65 -7.30
C LEU A 105 -4.53 -5.36 -6.84
N THR A 106 -4.52 -5.94 -5.65
CA THR A 106 -5.75 -6.40 -4.98
C THR A 106 -5.78 -5.86 -3.57
N GLY A 107 -6.90 -5.32 -3.13
CA GLY A 107 -6.95 -4.73 -1.79
C GLY A 107 -8.27 -4.06 -1.45
N GLU A 108 -8.20 -3.26 -0.39
CA GLU A 108 -9.29 -2.46 0.14
C GLU A 108 -8.80 -1.04 0.43
N LEU A 109 -9.70 -0.08 0.19
CA LEU A 109 -9.56 1.32 0.58
C LEU A 109 -10.66 1.66 1.58
N VAL A 110 -10.34 2.46 2.58
CA VAL A 110 -11.33 3.17 3.37
C VAL A 110 -11.29 4.62 2.92
N ILE A 111 -12.42 5.12 2.45
CA ILE A 111 -12.56 6.51 1.99
C ILE A 111 -13.52 7.29 2.87
N ASP A 112 -13.26 8.59 2.97
CA ASP A 112 -14.22 9.54 3.52
C ASP A 112 -15.18 10.01 2.41
N ASP A 113 -16.49 9.93 2.63
CA ASP A 113 -17.49 10.31 1.62
C ASP A 113 -17.68 11.82 1.44
N SER A 114 -17.21 12.62 2.40
CA SER A 114 -17.39 14.07 2.41
C SER A 114 -16.16 14.76 1.81
N ALA A 115 -14.96 14.35 2.23
CA ALA A 115 -13.70 14.88 1.72
C ALA A 115 -13.14 14.12 0.50
N TRP A 116 -13.69 12.94 0.15
CA TRP A 116 -13.23 12.10 -0.96
C TRP A 116 -11.75 11.71 -0.88
N ILE A 117 -11.27 11.49 0.33
CA ILE A 117 -9.88 11.14 0.65
C ILE A 117 -9.76 9.66 1.01
N VAL A 118 -8.58 9.10 0.79
CA VAL A 118 -8.23 7.77 1.30
C VAL A 118 -7.77 7.94 2.74
N LEU A 119 -8.44 7.27 3.67
CA LEU A 119 -8.09 7.23 5.09
C LEU A 119 -7.19 6.03 5.39
N GLU A 120 -7.50 4.89 4.79
CA GLU A 120 -6.71 3.67 4.90
C GLU A 120 -6.63 2.95 3.56
N ALA A 121 -5.50 2.31 3.31
CA ALA A 121 -5.31 1.45 2.16
C ALA A 121 -4.55 0.18 2.56
N ARG A 122 -5.11 -0.98 2.21
CA ARG A 122 -4.48 -2.28 2.40
C ARG A 122 -4.49 -3.03 1.09
N TYR A 123 -3.31 -3.36 0.55
CA TYR A 123 -3.24 -3.97 -0.77
C TYR A 123 -2.02 -4.85 -0.97
N ALA A 124 -2.23 -5.92 -1.74
CA ALA A 124 -1.20 -6.86 -2.13
C ALA A 124 -0.79 -6.65 -3.58
N LEU A 125 0.51 -6.79 -3.82
CA LEU A 125 1.10 -6.83 -5.15
C LEU A 125 0.89 -8.21 -5.79
N PRO A 126 0.76 -8.29 -7.11
CA PRO A 126 0.56 -9.55 -7.81
C PRO A 126 1.84 -10.39 -7.80
N LYS A 127 1.75 -11.67 -7.38
CA LYS A 127 2.89 -12.59 -7.26
C LYS A 127 3.76 -12.67 -8.53
N TYR A 128 3.14 -12.69 -9.70
CA TYR A 128 3.87 -12.82 -10.98
C TYR A 128 4.75 -11.60 -11.32
N HIS A 129 4.61 -10.49 -10.59
CA HIS A 129 5.50 -9.33 -10.70
C HIS A 129 6.48 -9.23 -9.53
N LEU A 130 6.47 -10.15 -8.56
CA LEU A 130 7.38 -10.19 -7.42
C LEU A 130 8.53 -11.17 -7.72
N PRO A 131 9.71 -10.71 -8.18
CA PRO A 131 10.81 -11.60 -8.51
C PRO A 131 11.47 -12.28 -7.30
N VAL A 132 11.35 -11.67 -6.11
CA VAL A 132 12.04 -12.11 -4.89
C VAL A 132 11.10 -12.66 -3.83
N PHE A 133 9.85 -12.18 -3.78
CA PHE A 133 8.90 -12.48 -2.71
C PHE A 133 7.76 -13.35 -3.22
N ASP A 134 7.27 -14.26 -2.39
CA ASP A 134 6.04 -15.00 -2.69
C ASP A 134 4.81 -14.15 -2.39
N PHE A 135 4.91 -13.21 -1.46
CA PHE A 135 3.85 -12.28 -1.09
C PHE A 135 4.41 -10.92 -0.64
N PHE A 136 3.72 -9.86 -1.03
CA PHE A 136 4.02 -8.50 -0.59
C PHE A 136 2.74 -7.70 -0.42
N GLU A 137 2.43 -7.33 0.82
CA GLU A 137 1.29 -6.48 1.18
C GLU A 137 1.76 -5.18 1.81
N VAL A 138 1.05 -4.11 1.44
CA VAL A 138 1.23 -2.77 1.96
C VAL A 138 -0.01 -2.36 2.73
N TYR A 139 0.20 -1.81 3.91
CA TYR A 139 -0.83 -1.10 4.67
C TYR A 139 -0.39 0.34 4.90
N GLN A 140 -1.29 1.29 4.62
CA GLN A 140 -1.09 2.72 4.78
C GLN A 140 -2.29 3.33 5.49
N GLN A 141 -2.01 4.19 6.46
CA GLN A 141 -2.99 5.06 7.09
C GLN A 141 -2.61 6.51 6.78
N TYR A 142 -3.63 7.32 6.48
CA TYR A 142 -3.48 8.72 6.13
C TYR A 142 -4.16 9.57 7.20
N GLU A 143 -3.46 10.62 7.63
CA GLU A 143 -3.99 11.59 8.59
C GLU A 143 -3.80 13.00 8.08
N TRP A 144 -4.66 13.89 8.57
CA TRP A 144 -4.53 15.32 8.36
C TRP A 144 -3.40 15.85 9.24
N VAL A 145 -2.34 16.36 8.62
CA VAL A 145 -1.13 16.82 9.31
C VAL A 145 -0.96 18.33 9.12
N ASP A 146 -0.63 19.01 10.21
CA ASP A 146 -0.29 20.43 10.28
C ASP A 146 -1.32 21.37 9.63
N ASP A 147 -2.59 21.00 9.69
CA ASP A 147 -3.71 21.73 9.06
C ASP A 147 -3.53 22.03 7.56
N ALA A 148 -2.70 21.25 6.88
CA ALA A 148 -2.26 21.54 5.52
C ALA A 148 -2.56 20.42 4.51
N ALA A 149 -2.27 19.17 4.86
CA ALA A 149 -2.36 18.07 3.90
C ALA A 149 -2.64 16.72 4.55
N TRP A 150 -3.29 15.83 3.78
CA TRP A 150 -3.40 14.41 4.12
C TRP A 150 -2.10 13.70 3.77
N MET A 151 -1.42 13.18 4.79
CA MET A 151 -0.13 12.52 4.66
C MET A 151 -0.17 11.11 5.23
N VAL A 152 0.70 10.23 4.73
CA VAL A 152 0.85 8.88 5.27
C VAL A 152 1.43 8.99 6.69
N SER A 153 0.60 8.77 7.71
CA SER A 153 1.03 8.81 9.12
C SER A 153 1.67 7.50 9.56
N LYS A 154 1.17 6.38 9.02
CA LYS A 154 1.63 5.03 9.36
C LYS A 154 1.75 4.18 8.12
N LYS A 155 2.85 3.43 8.03
CA LYS A 155 3.07 2.47 6.96
C LYS A 155 3.60 1.14 7.50
N PHE A 156 3.08 0.07 6.91
CA PHE A 156 3.37 -1.28 7.28
C PHE A 156 3.53 -2.17 6.06
N TYR A 157 4.46 -3.12 6.17
CA TYR A 157 4.73 -4.10 5.12
C TYR A 157 4.72 -5.52 5.70
N LEU A 158 4.00 -6.40 5.01
CA LEU A 158 4.00 -7.84 5.26
C LEU A 158 4.56 -8.56 4.05
N LEU A 159 5.61 -9.34 4.25
CA LEU A 159 6.31 -10.04 3.18
C LEU A 159 6.89 -11.38 3.64
N PHE A 160 6.89 -12.36 2.73
CA PHE A 160 7.49 -13.68 2.90
C PHE A 160 7.86 -14.30 1.55
#